data_AF-A0A1V5LJI5-F1
#
_entry.id   AF-A0A1V5LJI5-F1
#
_cell.length_a   1.000
_cell.length_b   1.000
_cell.length_c   1.000
_cell.angle_alpha   90.00
_cell.angle_beta   90.00
_cell.angle_gamma   90.00
#
_symmetry.space_group_name_H-M   'P 1'
#
loop_
_entity.id
_entity.type
_entity.pdbx_description
1 polymer ?
#
loop_
_entity_poly.entity_id
_entity_poly.type
_entity_poly.pdbx_seq_one_letter_code
_entity_poly.pdbx_strand_id
1 'polypeptide(L)'
;MRKTILLLFALLIGAAGAQNAPDFDDYFTGGALRLELFQTGDSDEEIISMGQICREPLWPGSRARLIDRFNNGRYEIKVYDIATNLLIYSSGFDCMYGEYRTTTPALEGIKRTFRRAVRIPLPKRPVNFVLEKRDRNNLPAPFFILRIDPADYHINTEAVKTGEIHEAHISGDPAVCADLLFIAEGYTASDKQKFNTDVDRMRDFLFTIAPYSEMKEKLNLRGLFIASPESGMDEPRQGSYKGTLFNASFNAFDLDRYMLVDDGHLLRSIASQAPYDALIILVNSTRYGGGGIYNDYAITTVDHAMSKRVFVHEFGHSFAGLGDEYYTSEVAYNDFYPKGIEPLEPNITALLDPDHIKWAELLTPGVSLPTEYGRRALDSLMSCRRENGVAMEKALQSARSKGASEKELERIKKPYLEKVKKIDAAFTAQRKKNEHLADAVGAFEGAGYSAEGLYRPMIDCLMISNNRDRFCRVCEAAIARMIDHYAR
;
A
#
# COMPACT_ATOMS: atom_id res chain seq x y z
N MET A 1 -62.75 -30.44 -18.51
CA MET A 1 -61.60 -31.29 -18.12
C MET A 1 -60.33 -30.45 -18.20
N ARG A 2 -59.88 -29.88 -17.07
CA ARG A 2 -58.57 -29.22 -16.95
C ARG A 2 -57.55 -30.28 -16.55
N LYS A 3 -56.49 -30.47 -17.34
CA LYS A 3 -55.35 -31.32 -16.97
C LYS A 3 -54.25 -30.41 -16.40
N THR A 4 -54.01 -30.56 -15.12
CA THR A 4 -52.89 -29.95 -14.39
C THR A 4 -51.61 -30.69 -14.76
N ILE A 5 -50.62 -30.00 -15.32
CA ILE A 5 -49.26 -30.52 -15.50
C ILE A 5 -48.43 -30.02 -14.32
N LEU A 6 -48.11 -30.91 -13.38
CA LEU A 6 -47.09 -30.68 -12.35
C LEU A 6 -45.72 -30.82 -13.01
N LEU A 7 -44.96 -29.73 -13.08
CA LEU A 7 -43.52 -29.76 -13.34
C LEU A 7 -42.79 -29.94 -12.01
N LEU A 8 -42.20 -31.12 -11.80
CA LEU A 8 -41.26 -31.38 -10.72
C LEU A 8 -39.96 -30.61 -11.01
N PHE A 9 -39.70 -29.55 -10.25
CA PHE A 9 -38.35 -28.98 -10.14
C PHE A 9 -37.54 -29.89 -9.22
N ALA A 10 -36.71 -30.76 -9.80
CA ALA A 10 -35.68 -31.46 -9.05
C ALA A 10 -34.59 -30.44 -8.67
N LEU A 11 -34.59 -30.01 -7.41
CA LEU A 11 -33.45 -29.33 -6.80
C LEU A 11 -32.28 -30.31 -6.76
N LEU A 12 -31.39 -30.22 -7.75
CA LEU A 12 -30.02 -30.73 -7.62
C LEU A 12 -29.29 -29.79 -6.68
N ILE A 13 -29.43 -30.02 -5.37
CA ILE A 13 -28.47 -29.55 -4.37
C ILE A 13 -27.22 -30.38 -4.62
N GLY A 14 -26.37 -29.92 -5.51
CA GLY A 14 -25.00 -30.40 -5.59
C GLY A 14 -24.37 -30.17 -4.23
N ALA A 15 -24.02 -31.25 -3.54
CA ALA A 15 -23.17 -31.18 -2.38
C ALA A 15 -21.87 -30.49 -2.84
N ALA A 16 -21.68 -29.23 -2.43
CA ALA A 16 -20.38 -28.58 -2.49
C ALA A 16 -19.48 -29.36 -1.53
N GLY A 17 -18.86 -30.43 -2.03
CA GLY A 17 -17.75 -31.07 -1.33
C GLY A 17 -16.71 -30.00 -1.05
N ALA A 18 -16.18 -29.98 0.16
CA ALA A 18 -15.04 -29.13 0.49
C ALA A 18 -13.96 -29.38 -0.55
N GLN A 19 -13.76 -28.41 -1.45
CA GLN A 19 -12.75 -28.51 -2.48
C GLN A 19 -11.43 -28.43 -1.76
N ASN A 20 -10.62 -29.50 -1.82
CA ASN A 20 -9.27 -29.45 -1.30
C ASN A 20 -8.56 -28.25 -1.93
N ALA A 21 -7.77 -27.51 -1.15
CA ALA A 21 -6.98 -26.42 -1.69
C ALA A 21 -6.15 -26.94 -2.88
N PRO A 22 -6.06 -26.19 -3.99
CA PRO A 22 -5.28 -26.62 -5.14
C PRO A 22 -3.82 -26.83 -4.73
N ASP A 23 -3.23 -27.92 -5.20
CA ASP A 23 -1.79 -28.19 -5.04
C ASP A 23 -1.01 -27.48 -6.14
N PHE A 24 0.11 -26.83 -5.80
CA PHE A 24 0.88 -26.07 -6.79
C PHE A 24 1.43 -26.95 -7.90
N ASP A 25 1.95 -28.13 -7.56
CA ASP A 25 2.61 -29.01 -8.51
C ASP A 25 1.60 -29.73 -9.42
N ASP A 26 0.31 -29.71 -9.12
CA ASP A 26 -0.72 -30.22 -10.05
C ASP A 26 -0.97 -29.25 -11.22
N TYR A 27 -0.92 -27.94 -10.96
CA TYR A 27 -1.38 -26.93 -11.91
C TYR A 27 -0.27 -26.03 -12.47
N PHE A 28 0.83 -25.86 -11.74
CA PHE A 28 1.87 -24.90 -12.04
C PHE A 28 3.25 -25.56 -12.09
N THR A 29 4.19 -24.88 -12.74
CA THR A 29 5.57 -25.39 -12.90
C THR A 29 6.51 -24.85 -11.82
N GLY A 30 6.65 -23.54 -11.72
CA GLY A 30 7.71 -22.89 -10.93
C GLY A 30 8.25 -21.60 -11.57
N GLY A 31 7.93 -21.35 -12.84
CA GLY A 31 8.07 -20.04 -13.48
C GLY A 31 6.80 -19.19 -13.33
N ALA A 32 6.78 -17.98 -13.90
CA ALA A 32 5.63 -17.09 -13.88
C ALA A 32 5.22 -16.64 -15.29
N LEU A 33 3.97 -16.19 -15.42
CA LEU A 33 3.53 -15.35 -16.51
C LEU A 33 3.31 -13.93 -15.99
N ARG A 34 3.97 -12.95 -16.61
CA ARG A 34 3.67 -11.53 -16.43
C ARG A 34 2.76 -11.05 -17.54
N LEU A 35 1.61 -10.51 -17.19
CA LEU A 35 0.66 -9.91 -18.12
C LEU A 35 0.81 -8.40 -18.04
N GLU A 36 1.22 -7.79 -19.14
CA GLU A 36 1.27 -6.34 -19.29
C GLU A 36 -0.10 -5.85 -19.77
N LEU A 37 -0.70 -4.95 -19.02
CA LEU A 37 -2.02 -4.39 -19.21
C LEU A 37 -1.91 -2.86 -19.34
N PHE A 38 -2.76 -2.29 -20.18
CA PHE A 38 -3.07 -0.87 -20.13
C PHE A 38 -4.45 -0.72 -19.50
N GLN A 39 -4.54 0.09 -18.45
CA GLN A 39 -5.81 0.44 -17.84
C GLN A 39 -6.13 1.89 -18.15
N THR A 40 -7.25 2.11 -18.83
CA THR A 40 -7.66 3.41 -19.33
C THR A 40 -9.02 3.79 -18.79
N GLY A 41 -9.19 5.02 -18.32
CA GLY A 41 -10.48 5.49 -17.86
C GLY A 41 -10.44 6.81 -17.08
N ASP A 42 -11.61 7.15 -16.55
CA ASP A 42 -11.89 8.33 -15.71
C ASP A 42 -12.63 7.87 -14.42
N SER A 43 -13.48 8.70 -13.81
CA SER A 43 -14.24 8.28 -12.62
C SER A 43 -15.32 7.23 -12.92
N ASP A 44 -15.83 7.22 -14.16
CA ASP A 44 -17.08 6.55 -14.55
C ASP A 44 -16.81 5.34 -15.45
N GLU A 45 -15.95 5.51 -16.45
CA GLU A 45 -15.58 4.48 -17.42
C GLU A 45 -14.20 3.91 -17.15
N GLU A 46 -14.05 2.61 -17.36
CA GLU A 46 -12.78 1.91 -17.18
C GLU A 46 -12.68 0.74 -18.16
N ILE A 47 -11.53 0.64 -18.82
CA ILE A 47 -11.23 -0.37 -19.83
C ILE A 47 -9.85 -0.97 -19.56
N ILE A 48 -9.73 -2.28 -19.77
CA ILE A 48 -8.46 -2.99 -19.83
C ILE A 48 -8.18 -3.35 -21.28
N SER A 49 -6.98 -3.01 -21.76
CA SER A 49 -6.44 -3.52 -23.02
C SER A 49 -5.12 -4.25 -22.78
N MET A 50 -4.86 -5.23 -23.64
CA MET A 50 -3.71 -6.13 -23.51
C MET A 50 -2.45 -5.50 -24.10
N GLY A 51 -1.36 -5.58 -23.35
CA GLY A 51 0.01 -5.52 -23.84
C GLY A 51 0.56 -6.93 -24.12
N GLN A 52 1.81 -7.17 -23.75
CA GLN A 52 2.46 -8.47 -23.92
C GLN A 52 2.15 -9.44 -22.77
N ILE A 53 2.27 -10.74 -23.03
CA ILE A 53 2.43 -11.77 -21.99
C ILE A 53 3.88 -12.23 -22.05
N CYS A 54 4.57 -12.14 -20.93
CA CYS A 54 5.98 -12.49 -20.82
C CYS A 54 6.15 -13.68 -19.88
N ARG A 55 7.02 -14.62 -20.24
CA ARG A 55 7.42 -15.73 -19.37
C ARG A 55 8.58 -15.28 -18.51
N GLU A 56 8.48 -15.54 -17.21
CA GLU A 56 9.55 -15.29 -16.25
C GLU A 56 10.08 -16.61 -15.69
N PRO A 57 11.39 -16.69 -15.40
CA PRO A 57 12.03 -17.96 -15.05
C PRO A 57 11.60 -18.48 -13.67
N LEU A 58 11.13 -17.60 -12.77
CA LEU A 58 10.85 -17.94 -11.38
C LEU A 58 9.52 -17.34 -10.90
N TRP A 59 8.74 -18.17 -10.22
CA TRP A 59 7.64 -17.77 -9.35
C TRP A 59 8.11 -17.84 -7.88
N PRO A 60 8.32 -16.68 -7.23
CA PRO A 60 8.67 -16.59 -5.81
C PRO A 60 7.45 -16.68 -4.89
N GLY A 61 6.24 -16.43 -5.41
CA GLY A 61 5.03 -16.44 -4.61
C GLY A 61 4.71 -17.77 -3.94
N SER A 62 3.80 -17.72 -2.97
CA SER A 62 3.38 -18.88 -2.18
C SER A 62 3.01 -20.07 -3.06
N ARG A 63 3.60 -21.23 -2.76
CA ARG A 63 3.22 -22.52 -3.36
C ARG A 63 2.24 -23.31 -2.49
N ALA A 64 2.05 -22.89 -1.23
CA ALA A 64 1.16 -23.55 -0.28
C ALA A 64 -0.19 -22.83 -0.12
N ARG A 65 -0.26 -21.53 -0.41
CA ARG A 65 -1.49 -20.71 -0.27
C ARG A 65 -1.84 -20.03 -1.58
N LEU A 66 -2.29 -20.81 -2.54
CA LEU A 66 -2.62 -20.31 -3.88
C LEU A 66 -3.87 -19.44 -3.93
N ILE A 67 -4.76 -19.56 -2.94
CA ILE A 67 -5.99 -18.76 -2.85
C ILE A 67 -5.81 -17.70 -1.77
N ASP A 68 -5.90 -16.44 -2.19
CA ASP A 68 -5.87 -15.27 -1.31
C ASP A 68 -7.03 -15.32 -0.30
N ARG A 69 -6.73 -15.01 0.96
CA ARG A 69 -7.68 -15.00 2.08
C ARG A 69 -7.85 -13.62 2.72
N PHE A 70 -7.14 -12.61 2.23
CA PHE A 70 -7.13 -11.28 2.81
C PHE A 70 -8.33 -10.45 2.37
N ASN A 71 -8.86 -10.72 1.16
CA ASN A 71 -9.96 -9.94 0.56
C ASN A 71 -9.63 -8.42 0.48
N ASN A 72 -8.35 -8.09 0.43
CA ASN A 72 -7.84 -6.73 0.30
C ASN A 72 -7.80 -6.31 -1.18
N GLY A 73 -7.85 -5.00 -1.43
CA GLY A 73 -7.68 -4.40 -2.74
C GLY A 73 -8.97 -4.22 -3.55
N ARG A 74 -8.99 -3.22 -4.43
CA ARG A 74 -10.10 -2.93 -5.35
C ARG A 74 -10.23 -3.95 -6.49
N TYR A 75 -9.15 -4.65 -6.80
CA TYR A 75 -9.08 -5.62 -7.88
C TYR A 75 -8.64 -6.99 -7.36
N GLU A 76 -9.09 -8.04 -8.02
CA GLU A 76 -8.68 -9.41 -7.71
C GLU A 76 -8.33 -10.16 -9.00
N ILE A 77 -7.18 -10.81 -9.00
CA ILE A 77 -6.80 -11.79 -10.03
C ILE A 77 -7.37 -13.13 -9.60
N LYS A 78 -8.02 -13.83 -10.53
CA LYS A 78 -8.41 -15.23 -10.39
C LYS A 78 -7.97 -16.02 -11.61
N VAL A 79 -7.44 -17.21 -11.39
CA VAL A 79 -7.04 -18.13 -12.44
C VAL A 79 -7.82 -19.42 -12.29
N TYR A 80 -8.53 -19.79 -13.35
CA TYR A 80 -9.32 -21.01 -13.39
C TYR A 80 -8.72 -22.01 -14.37
N ASP A 81 -8.53 -23.25 -13.94
CA ASP A 81 -8.20 -24.35 -14.84
C ASP A 81 -9.39 -24.61 -15.78
N ILE A 82 -9.15 -24.60 -17.10
CA ILE A 82 -10.25 -24.75 -18.08
C ILE A 82 -10.83 -26.17 -18.05
N ALA A 83 -10.02 -27.19 -17.80
CA ALA A 83 -10.46 -28.58 -17.88
C ALA A 83 -11.43 -28.93 -16.74
N THR A 84 -11.21 -28.37 -15.55
CA THR A 84 -11.96 -28.69 -14.33
C THR A 84 -12.86 -27.55 -13.85
N ASN A 85 -12.71 -26.34 -14.38
CA ASN A 85 -13.34 -25.11 -13.90
C ASN A 85 -13.02 -24.79 -12.42
N LEU A 86 -11.89 -25.30 -11.91
CA LEU A 86 -11.43 -25.07 -10.55
C LEU A 86 -10.69 -23.72 -10.46
N LEU A 87 -10.96 -22.94 -9.40
CA LEU A 87 -10.11 -21.80 -9.02
C LEU A 87 -8.78 -22.34 -8.48
N ILE A 88 -7.69 -22.06 -9.18
CA ILE A 88 -6.35 -22.61 -8.88
C ILE A 88 -5.37 -21.57 -8.36
N TYR A 89 -5.67 -20.27 -8.54
CA TYR A 89 -4.88 -19.17 -7.97
C TYR A 89 -5.73 -17.90 -7.82
N SER A 90 -5.52 -17.13 -6.75
CA SER A 90 -6.05 -15.77 -6.64
C SER A 90 -5.11 -14.81 -5.89
N SER A 91 -5.24 -13.52 -6.17
CA SER A 91 -4.49 -12.45 -5.51
C SER A 91 -5.22 -11.11 -5.63
N GLY A 92 -5.52 -10.46 -4.50
CA GLY A 92 -6.03 -9.09 -4.43
C GLY A 92 -4.91 -8.05 -4.65
N PHE A 93 -5.25 -6.89 -5.19
CA PHE A 93 -4.32 -5.76 -5.36
C PHE A 93 -5.04 -4.42 -5.53
N ASP A 94 -4.31 -3.33 -5.33
CA ASP A 94 -4.66 -1.98 -5.76
C ASP A 94 -3.67 -1.48 -6.82
N CYS A 95 -3.99 -0.35 -7.44
CA CYS A 95 -3.14 0.23 -8.46
C CYS A 95 -3.33 1.74 -8.56
N MET A 96 -2.39 2.40 -9.23
CA MET A 96 -2.42 3.85 -9.50
C MET A 96 -3.76 4.34 -10.08
N TYR A 97 -4.39 3.58 -10.97
CA TYR A 97 -5.70 3.94 -11.53
C TYR A 97 -6.80 4.01 -10.45
N GLY A 98 -6.79 3.07 -9.50
CA GLY A 98 -7.76 3.00 -8.41
C GLY A 98 -7.75 4.26 -7.53
N GLU A 99 -6.60 4.92 -7.44
CA GLU A 99 -6.47 6.24 -6.83
C GLU A 99 -6.87 7.37 -7.79
N TYR A 100 -6.34 7.36 -9.02
CA TYR A 100 -6.60 8.38 -10.04
C TYR A 100 -8.10 8.64 -10.23
N ARG A 101 -8.91 7.59 -10.31
CA ARG A 101 -10.35 7.69 -10.52
C ARG A 101 -11.11 8.50 -9.46
N THR A 102 -10.49 8.74 -8.30
CA THR A 102 -11.07 9.54 -7.20
C THR A 102 -10.60 11.00 -7.19
N THR A 103 -9.74 11.38 -8.14
CA THR A 103 -9.18 12.73 -8.27
C THR A 103 -10.09 13.65 -9.07
N THR A 104 -9.98 14.97 -8.86
CA THR A 104 -10.77 15.97 -9.61
C THR A 104 -10.67 15.83 -11.13
N PRO A 105 -9.48 15.67 -11.75
CA PRO A 105 -9.39 15.45 -13.20
C PRO A 105 -10.22 14.27 -13.71
N ALA A 106 -10.21 13.14 -12.98
CA ALA A 106 -11.00 11.97 -13.36
C ALA A 106 -12.51 12.23 -13.22
N LEU A 107 -12.93 12.91 -12.14
CA LEU A 107 -14.32 13.33 -11.92
C LEU A 107 -14.82 14.34 -12.97
N GLU A 108 -13.90 15.10 -13.57
CA GLU A 108 -14.17 16.00 -14.70
C GLU A 108 -14.17 15.27 -16.07
N GLY A 109 -14.04 13.94 -16.08
CA GLY A 109 -14.09 13.10 -17.28
C GLY A 109 -12.77 13.03 -18.05
N ILE A 110 -11.64 13.43 -17.45
CA ILE A 110 -10.33 13.29 -18.10
C ILE A 110 -9.89 11.83 -18.03
N LYS A 111 -9.84 11.18 -19.20
CA LYS A 111 -9.36 9.81 -19.32
C LYS A 111 -7.84 9.76 -19.36
N ARG A 112 -7.25 8.89 -18.53
CA ARG A 112 -5.81 8.59 -18.55
C ARG A 112 -5.58 7.10 -18.75
N THR A 113 -4.39 6.76 -19.23
CA THR A 113 -3.95 5.37 -19.41
C THR A 113 -2.75 5.10 -18.52
N PHE A 114 -2.81 3.99 -17.78
CA PHE A 114 -1.78 3.54 -16.86
C PHE A 114 -1.22 2.20 -17.33
N ARG A 115 0.11 2.08 -17.32
CA ARG A 115 0.82 0.83 -17.62
C ARG A 115 0.95 0.02 -16.35
N ARG A 116 0.34 -1.16 -16.32
CA ARG A 116 0.48 -2.10 -15.19
C ARG A 116 0.92 -3.45 -15.70
N ALA A 117 1.71 -4.15 -14.91
CA ALA A 117 1.92 -5.58 -15.07
C ALA A 117 1.44 -6.33 -13.84
N VAL A 118 0.78 -7.46 -14.06
CA VAL A 118 0.39 -8.42 -13.02
C VAL A 118 1.07 -9.77 -13.28
N ARG A 119 1.21 -10.59 -12.25
CA ARG A 119 1.90 -11.89 -12.36
C ARG A 119 1.01 -13.02 -11.86
N ILE A 120 1.11 -14.17 -12.51
CA ILE A 120 0.51 -15.43 -12.08
C ILE A 120 1.56 -16.54 -12.18
N PRO A 121 1.47 -17.60 -11.35
CA PRO A 121 2.33 -18.77 -11.53
C PRO A 121 2.08 -19.41 -12.91
N LEU A 122 3.14 -19.88 -13.57
CA LEU A 122 3.09 -20.40 -14.94
C LEU A 122 2.27 -21.70 -14.98
N PRO A 123 1.07 -21.70 -15.60
CA PRO A 123 0.22 -22.87 -15.63
C PRO A 123 0.77 -23.94 -16.58
N LYS A 124 0.50 -25.21 -16.25
CA LYS A 124 0.86 -26.37 -17.08
C LYS A 124 -0.09 -26.58 -18.27
N ARG A 125 -1.30 -26.02 -18.19
CA ARG A 125 -2.40 -26.22 -19.14
C ARG A 125 -3.14 -24.92 -19.39
N PRO A 126 -4.02 -24.84 -20.41
CA PRO A 126 -4.82 -23.64 -20.65
C PRO A 126 -5.68 -23.24 -19.44
N VAL A 127 -5.69 -21.94 -19.15
CA VAL A 127 -6.43 -21.33 -18.02
C VAL A 127 -7.27 -20.15 -18.48
N ASN A 128 -8.30 -19.82 -17.70
CA ASN A 128 -8.97 -18.53 -17.78
C ASN A 128 -8.37 -17.61 -16.70
N PHE A 129 -7.70 -16.55 -17.13
CA PHE A 129 -7.38 -15.40 -16.30
C PHE A 129 -8.62 -14.50 -16.21
N VAL A 130 -9.04 -14.20 -14.99
CA VAL A 130 -10.15 -13.31 -14.70
C VAL A 130 -9.63 -12.21 -13.79
N LEU A 131 -9.72 -10.97 -14.26
CA LEU A 131 -9.55 -9.80 -13.42
C LEU A 131 -10.95 -9.37 -12.97
N GLU A 132 -11.19 -9.46 -11.67
CA GLU A 132 -12.39 -8.92 -11.04
C GLU A 132 -12.12 -7.50 -10.54
N LYS A 133 -13.18 -6.69 -10.55
CA LYS A 133 -13.22 -5.35 -9.99
C LYS A 133 -14.34 -5.26 -8.97
N ARG A 134 -14.09 -4.57 -7.87
CA ARG A 134 -15.12 -4.28 -6.87
C ARG A 134 -15.98 -3.09 -7.28
N ASP A 135 -17.28 -3.21 -7.05
CA ASP A 135 -18.20 -2.09 -7.14
C ASP A 135 -18.09 -1.17 -5.90
N ARG A 136 -18.93 -0.13 -5.86
CA ARG A 136 -18.99 0.82 -4.73
C ARG A 136 -19.36 0.19 -3.38
N ASN A 137 -19.92 -1.03 -3.38
CA ASN A 137 -20.30 -1.77 -2.18
C ASN A 137 -19.25 -2.83 -1.83
N ASN A 138 -18.06 -2.76 -2.43
CA ASN A 138 -16.98 -3.74 -2.31
C ASN A 138 -17.34 -5.16 -2.81
N LEU A 139 -18.38 -5.30 -3.63
CA LEU A 139 -18.75 -6.58 -4.24
C LEU A 139 -17.91 -6.83 -5.49
N PRO A 140 -17.15 -7.94 -5.58
CA PRO A 140 -16.33 -8.24 -6.73
C PRO A 140 -17.17 -8.76 -7.90
N ALA A 141 -16.83 -8.35 -9.11
CA ALA A 141 -17.43 -8.85 -10.35
C ALA A 141 -16.37 -8.99 -11.46
N PRO A 142 -16.49 -9.99 -12.36
CA PRO A 142 -15.62 -10.10 -13.52
C PRO A 142 -15.61 -8.81 -14.34
N PHE A 143 -14.41 -8.28 -14.56
CA PHE A 143 -14.20 -7.04 -15.30
C PHE A 143 -13.45 -7.28 -16.61
N PHE A 144 -12.49 -8.21 -16.61
CA PHE A 144 -11.76 -8.62 -17.81
C PHE A 144 -11.45 -10.11 -17.75
N ILE A 145 -11.62 -10.81 -18.87
CA ILE A 145 -11.38 -12.26 -18.97
C ILE A 145 -10.49 -12.54 -20.17
N LEU A 146 -9.46 -13.34 -19.96
CA LEU A 146 -8.52 -13.76 -20.99
C LEU A 146 -8.28 -15.26 -20.88
N ARG A 147 -8.48 -15.98 -21.99
CA ARG A 147 -8.00 -17.36 -22.11
C ARG A 147 -6.51 -17.32 -22.41
N ILE A 148 -5.72 -18.05 -21.63
CA ILE A 148 -4.27 -18.17 -21.81
C ILE A 148 -3.94 -19.63 -22.07
N ASP A 149 -3.25 -19.88 -23.19
CA ASP A 149 -2.60 -21.16 -23.45
C ASP A 149 -1.10 -21.00 -23.15
N PRO A 150 -0.53 -21.70 -22.15
CA PRO A 150 0.90 -21.57 -21.81
C PRO A 150 1.84 -22.03 -22.93
N ALA A 151 1.32 -22.72 -23.96
CA ALA A 151 2.05 -23.13 -25.16
C ALA A 151 1.94 -22.12 -26.32
N ASP A 152 1.22 -20.99 -26.16
CA ASP A 152 1.11 -19.97 -27.19
C ASP A 152 2.49 -19.36 -27.52
N TYR A 153 2.86 -19.40 -28.80
CA TYR A 153 4.16 -18.93 -29.29
C TYR A 153 4.30 -17.40 -29.28
N HIS A 154 3.21 -16.65 -29.04
CA HIS A 154 3.26 -15.20 -28.84
C HIS A 154 3.67 -14.80 -27.41
N ILE A 155 3.79 -15.75 -26.48
CA ILE A 155 4.30 -15.46 -25.13
C ILE A 155 5.79 -15.10 -25.27
N ASN A 156 6.12 -13.86 -24.89
CA ASN A 156 7.47 -13.33 -24.97
C ASN A 156 8.40 -14.07 -23.99
N THR A 157 9.57 -14.47 -24.48
CA THR A 157 10.63 -15.15 -23.71
C THR A 157 11.97 -14.41 -23.79
N GLU A 158 11.98 -13.19 -24.33
CA GLU A 158 13.15 -12.34 -24.45
C GLU A 158 13.78 -12.06 -23.09
N ALA A 159 15.11 -11.99 -23.09
CA ALA A 159 15.85 -11.62 -21.91
C ALA A 159 15.61 -10.15 -21.55
N VAL A 160 15.45 -9.89 -20.26
CA VAL A 160 15.30 -8.53 -19.72
C VAL A 160 16.67 -7.90 -19.46
N LYS A 161 16.72 -6.56 -19.38
CA LYS A 161 17.95 -5.81 -19.09
C LYS A 161 18.57 -6.26 -17.77
N THR A 162 19.80 -6.74 -17.78
CA THR A 162 20.46 -7.28 -16.59
C THR A 162 20.83 -6.20 -15.56
N GLY A 163 20.42 -6.39 -14.30
CA GLY A 163 20.86 -5.61 -13.15
C GLY A 163 21.76 -6.41 -12.21
N GLU A 164 22.31 -5.72 -11.22
CA GLU A 164 23.20 -6.33 -10.23
C GLU A 164 22.46 -6.56 -8.91
N ILE A 165 22.59 -7.78 -8.36
CA ILE A 165 21.92 -8.17 -7.11
C ILE A 165 22.85 -7.96 -5.93
N HIS A 166 22.30 -7.34 -4.87
CA HIS A 166 22.88 -7.26 -3.53
C HIS A 166 22.05 -8.10 -2.58
N GLU A 167 22.61 -9.18 -2.04
CA GLU A 167 21.93 -10.01 -1.04
C GLU A 167 22.07 -9.38 0.34
N ALA A 168 21.05 -8.66 0.77
CA ALA A 168 21.07 -7.94 2.04
C ALA A 168 20.73 -8.86 3.22
N HIS A 169 19.85 -9.84 3.04
CA HIS A 169 19.51 -10.83 4.07
C HIS A 169 18.82 -12.03 3.42
N ILE A 170 19.36 -13.24 3.56
CA ILE A 170 18.78 -14.44 2.93
C ILE A 170 18.59 -15.50 4.01
N SER A 171 17.34 -15.88 4.27
CA SER A 171 16.97 -16.87 5.29
C SER A 171 16.70 -18.25 4.70
N GLY A 172 16.30 -18.33 3.43
CA GLY A 172 15.94 -19.61 2.81
C GLY A 172 15.58 -19.52 1.33
N ASP A 173 15.06 -20.63 0.81
CA ASP A 173 14.59 -20.72 -0.57
C ASP A 173 13.43 -19.73 -0.81
N PRO A 174 13.42 -18.98 -1.93
CA PRO A 174 12.31 -18.12 -2.32
C PRO A 174 10.92 -18.75 -2.24
N ALA A 175 10.80 -20.06 -2.52
CA ALA A 175 9.50 -20.74 -2.47
C ALA A 175 8.92 -20.88 -1.05
N VAL A 176 9.72 -20.63 0.00
CA VAL A 176 9.34 -20.83 1.42
C VAL A 176 9.61 -19.61 2.29
N CYS A 177 10.01 -18.47 1.70
CA CYS A 177 10.28 -17.21 2.39
C CYS A 177 9.53 -16.08 1.68
N ALA A 178 9.17 -15.04 2.42
CA ALA A 178 8.67 -13.80 1.82
C ALA A 178 9.85 -13.01 1.23
N ASP A 179 9.89 -12.86 -0.09
CA ASP A 179 10.97 -12.16 -0.79
C ASP A 179 10.64 -10.67 -0.98
N LEU A 180 11.45 -9.81 -0.38
CA LEU A 180 11.36 -8.35 -0.49
C LEU A 180 12.49 -7.84 -1.40
N LEU A 181 12.14 -7.10 -2.44
CA LEU A 181 13.10 -6.57 -3.40
C LEU A 181 13.14 -5.05 -3.40
N PHE A 182 14.30 -4.51 -3.01
CA PHE A 182 14.63 -3.11 -3.16
C PHE A 182 15.13 -2.86 -4.58
N ILE A 183 14.61 -1.85 -5.28
CA ILE A 183 15.02 -1.48 -6.64
C ILE A 183 15.53 -0.04 -6.65
N ALA A 184 16.64 0.18 -7.34
CA ALA A 184 17.25 1.50 -7.48
C ALA A 184 16.46 2.40 -8.45
N GLU A 185 16.11 3.61 -8.01
CA GLU A 185 15.67 4.70 -8.88
C GLU A 185 16.44 5.99 -8.60
N GLY A 186 16.87 6.66 -9.66
CA GLY A 186 17.69 7.88 -9.56
C GLY A 186 19.11 7.65 -9.06
N TYR A 187 19.60 6.41 -9.04
CA TYR A 187 21.00 6.10 -8.73
C TYR A 187 21.79 6.01 -10.02
N THR A 188 22.82 6.85 -10.18
CA THR A 188 23.71 6.76 -11.34
C THR A 188 24.67 5.58 -11.21
N ALA A 189 25.42 5.27 -12.28
CA ALA A 189 26.39 4.16 -12.25
C ALA A 189 27.44 4.29 -11.13
N SER A 190 27.81 5.51 -10.74
CA SER A 190 28.72 5.76 -9.61
C SER A 190 28.09 5.55 -8.24
N ASP A 191 26.76 5.49 -8.16
CA ASP A 191 26.02 5.39 -6.89
C ASP A 191 25.75 3.94 -6.46
N LYS A 192 26.31 2.94 -7.15
CA LYS A 192 26.08 1.52 -6.81
C LYS A 192 26.36 1.19 -5.35
N GLN A 193 27.52 1.61 -4.83
CA GLN A 193 27.88 1.36 -3.44
C GLN A 193 26.96 2.09 -2.47
N LYS A 194 26.49 3.29 -2.85
CA LYS A 194 25.51 4.05 -2.09
C LYS A 194 24.18 3.30 -2.03
N PHE A 195 23.67 2.81 -3.15
CA PHE A 195 22.44 2.00 -3.20
C PHE A 195 22.53 0.78 -2.26
N ASN A 196 23.60 -0.01 -2.32
CA ASN A 196 23.75 -1.16 -1.42
C ASN A 196 23.73 -0.74 0.06
N THR A 197 24.40 0.36 0.40
CA THR A 197 24.41 0.93 1.75
C THR A 197 23.02 1.41 2.18
N ASP A 198 22.25 1.99 1.26
CA ASP A 198 20.89 2.44 1.51
C ASP A 198 19.94 1.25 1.70
N VAL A 199 20.09 0.16 0.94
CA VAL A 199 19.35 -1.11 1.15
C VAL A 199 19.65 -1.67 2.54
N ASP A 200 20.93 -1.78 2.93
CA ASP A 200 21.33 -2.27 4.24
C ASP A 200 20.75 -1.39 5.37
N ARG A 201 20.77 -0.05 5.19
CA ARG A 201 20.18 0.90 6.14
C ARG A 201 18.67 0.74 6.30
N MET A 202 17.95 0.50 5.21
CA MET A 202 16.49 0.28 5.24
C MET A 202 16.15 -1.08 5.86
N ARG A 203 16.88 -2.14 5.50
CA ARG A 203 16.78 -3.48 6.13
C ARG A 203 16.95 -3.38 7.63
N ASP A 204 18.05 -2.76 8.08
CA ASP A 204 18.39 -2.71 9.50
C ASP A 204 17.30 -2.02 10.30
N PHE A 205 16.72 -0.95 9.75
CA PHE A 205 15.59 -0.28 10.38
C PHE A 205 14.31 -1.11 10.38
N LEU A 206 13.95 -1.75 9.26
CA LEU A 206 12.80 -2.66 9.19
C LEU A 206 12.88 -3.72 10.28
N PHE A 207 14.07 -4.29 10.48
CA PHE A 207 14.37 -5.30 11.49
C PHE A 207 14.44 -4.80 12.94
N THR A 208 14.16 -3.51 13.18
CA THR A 208 13.85 -2.96 14.51
C THR A 208 12.35 -2.86 14.79
N ILE A 209 11.50 -3.10 13.79
CA ILE A 209 10.05 -2.90 13.86
C ILE A 209 9.35 -4.26 13.91
N ALA A 210 8.48 -4.45 14.90
CA ALA A 210 7.61 -5.63 14.97
C ALA A 210 6.53 -5.59 13.87
N PRO A 211 6.16 -6.74 13.26
CA PRO A 211 6.61 -8.09 13.56
C PRO A 211 7.87 -8.53 12.76
N TYR A 212 8.45 -7.64 11.95
CA TYR A 212 9.61 -7.99 11.11
C TYR A 212 10.83 -8.40 11.95
N SER A 213 11.02 -7.78 13.12
CA SER A 213 12.06 -8.14 14.07
C SER A 213 11.97 -9.59 14.55
N GLU A 214 10.76 -10.12 14.74
CA GLU A 214 10.48 -11.47 15.24
C GLU A 214 10.46 -12.50 14.11
N MET A 215 10.25 -12.06 12.87
CA MET A 215 10.03 -12.92 11.70
C MET A 215 11.18 -12.87 10.68
N LYS A 216 12.39 -12.44 11.08
CA LYS A 216 13.56 -12.31 10.18
C LYS A 216 13.87 -13.58 9.39
N GLU A 217 13.75 -14.74 10.04
CA GLU A 217 14.01 -16.07 9.44
C GLU A 217 13.00 -16.46 8.35
N LYS A 218 11.92 -15.69 8.18
CA LYS A 218 10.90 -15.89 7.14
C LYS A 218 11.05 -14.93 5.96
N LEU A 219 12.08 -14.08 5.99
CA LEU A 219 12.25 -12.98 5.05
C LEU A 219 13.54 -13.15 4.27
N ASN A 220 13.47 -12.87 2.98
CA ASN A 220 14.62 -12.65 2.11
C ASN A 220 14.58 -11.20 1.63
N LEU A 221 15.67 -10.45 1.78
CA LEU A 221 15.79 -9.07 1.32
C LEU A 221 16.95 -8.97 0.32
N ARG A 222 16.64 -8.48 -0.88
CA ARG A 222 17.62 -8.24 -1.96
C ARG A 222 17.53 -6.80 -2.45
N GLY A 223 18.65 -6.25 -2.89
CA GLY A 223 18.71 -5.05 -3.71
C GLY A 223 18.93 -5.43 -5.18
N LEU A 224 18.26 -4.75 -6.10
CA LEU A 224 18.48 -4.84 -7.55
C LEU A 224 18.90 -3.45 -8.05
N PHE A 225 20.18 -3.35 -8.39
CA PHE A 225 20.78 -2.13 -8.91
C PHE A 225 20.74 -2.13 -10.44
N ILE A 226 20.08 -1.13 -11.01
CA ILE A 226 20.24 -0.73 -12.41
C ILE A 226 20.44 0.78 -12.41
N ALA A 227 21.50 1.24 -13.07
CA ALA A 227 21.82 2.65 -13.12
C ALA A 227 20.76 3.44 -13.90
N SER A 228 20.28 4.52 -13.30
CA SER A 228 19.55 5.60 -13.97
C SER A 228 20.55 6.56 -14.65
N PRO A 229 20.20 7.16 -15.80
CA PRO A 229 21.06 8.14 -16.47
C PRO A 229 21.34 9.38 -15.62
N GLU A 230 20.36 9.84 -14.84
CA GLU A 230 20.48 10.99 -13.95
C GLU A 230 20.19 10.64 -12.49
N SER A 231 20.76 11.45 -11.58
CA SER A 231 20.50 11.36 -10.15
C SER A 231 19.20 12.07 -9.76
N GLY A 232 18.47 11.50 -8.80
CA GLY A 232 17.23 12.08 -8.27
C GLY A 232 15.99 11.58 -9.01
N MET A 233 14.96 12.41 -9.09
CA MET A 233 13.73 12.13 -9.85
C MET A 233 13.05 13.45 -10.24
N ASP A 234 11.92 13.38 -10.95
CA ASP A 234 11.19 14.58 -11.37
C ASP A 234 10.60 15.34 -10.17
N GLU A 235 10.74 16.67 -10.20
CA GLU A 235 10.12 17.62 -9.26
C GLU A 235 9.32 18.70 -10.03
N PRO A 236 8.13 18.37 -10.57
CA PRO A 236 7.37 19.26 -11.45
C PRO A 236 7.06 20.65 -10.88
N ARG A 237 6.62 20.74 -9.61
CA ARG A 237 6.34 22.02 -8.94
C ARG A 237 7.58 22.91 -8.77
N GLN A 238 8.76 22.30 -8.83
CA GLN A 238 10.07 22.96 -8.74
C GLN A 238 10.67 23.23 -10.13
N GLY A 239 10.03 22.76 -11.21
CA GLY A 239 10.50 22.90 -12.58
C GLY A 239 11.73 22.06 -12.91
N SER A 240 11.99 20.99 -12.16
CA SER A 240 13.13 20.08 -12.38
C SER A 240 12.64 18.75 -12.93
N TYR A 241 13.22 18.31 -14.05
CA TYR A 241 12.91 17.03 -14.70
C TYR A 241 14.22 16.29 -14.99
N LYS A 242 14.24 14.98 -14.72
CA LYS A 242 15.39 14.07 -14.71
C LYS A 242 15.09 12.83 -15.53
N GLY A 243 15.96 12.52 -16.48
CA GLY A 243 15.94 11.27 -17.23
C GLY A 243 16.33 10.09 -16.34
N THR A 244 15.37 9.55 -15.61
CA THR A 244 15.53 8.40 -14.70
C THR A 244 15.01 7.11 -15.32
N LEU A 245 15.18 5.97 -14.66
CA LEU A 245 14.95 4.67 -15.29
C LEU A 245 13.46 4.35 -15.40
N PHE A 246 12.68 4.67 -14.38
CA PHE A 246 11.25 4.36 -14.31
C PHE A 246 10.35 5.58 -14.46
N ASN A 247 10.95 6.75 -14.71
CA ASN A 247 10.26 8.04 -14.75
C ASN A 247 9.47 8.30 -13.45
N ALA A 248 10.14 8.10 -12.30
CA ALA A 248 9.55 8.47 -11.02
C ALA A 248 9.38 9.99 -10.92
N SER A 249 8.30 10.43 -10.29
CA SER A 249 8.01 11.86 -10.11
C SER A 249 7.37 12.14 -8.75
N PHE A 250 7.73 13.28 -8.17
CA PHE A 250 6.94 13.94 -7.13
C PHE A 250 5.65 14.45 -7.76
N ASN A 251 4.72 14.96 -6.95
CA ASN A 251 3.51 15.59 -7.46
C ASN A 251 2.54 14.61 -8.14
N ALA A 252 2.61 13.31 -7.78
CA ALA A 252 1.61 12.35 -8.20
C ALA A 252 0.22 12.83 -7.77
N PHE A 253 -0.70 12.91 -8.73
CA PHE A 253 -2.07 13.44 -8.55
C PHE A 253 -2.12 14.84 -7.91
N ASP A 254 -1.12 15.67 -8.21
CA ASP A 254 -0.95 17.04 -7.71
C ASP A 254 -0.64 17.16 -6.20
N LEU A 255 -0.37 16.04 -5.52
CA LEU A 255 0.08 16.04 -4.11
C LEU A 255 1.58 16.29 -3.99
N ASP A 256 1.98 17.35 -3.29
CA ASP A 256 3.36 17.87 -3.33
C ASP A 256 4.45 16.81 -3.11
N ARG A 257 4.21 15.87 -2.20
CA ARG A 257 5.21 14.88 -1.74
C ARG A 257 4.87 13.44 -2.08
N TYR A 258 3.77 13.22 -2.80
CA TYR A 258 3.38 11.88 -3.22
C TYR A 258 4.20 11.49 -4.46
N MET A 259 4.78 10.30 -4.42
CA MET A 259 5.72 9.81 -5.41
C MET A 259 5.20 8.52 -6.03
N LEU A 260 5.26 8.42 -7.36
CA LEU A 260 4.91 7.20 -8.09
C LEU A 260 5.82 7.05 -9.32
N VAL A 261 5.91 5.84 -9.86
CA VAL A 261 6.56 5.57 -11.16
C VAL A 261 5.55 5.51 -12.30
N ASP A 262 5.88 6.07 -13.45
CA ASP A 262 5.00 6.03 -14.62
C ASP A 262 5.17 4.73 -15.45
N ASP A 263 6.39 4.18 -15.52
CA ASP A 263 6.67 3.00 -16.35
C ASP A 263 6.55 1.66 -15.59
N GLY A 264 5.31 1.29 -15.25
CA GLY A 264 5.01 0.04 -14.53
C GLY A 264 5.36 -1.25 -15.29
N HIS A 265 5.38 -1.23 -16.63
CA HIS A 265 5.81 -2.38 -17.44
C HIS A 265 7.32 -2.60 -17.28
N LEU A 266 8.11 -1.54 -17.47
CA LEU A 266 9.57 -1.61 -17.32
C LEU A 266 9.97 -1.98 -15.89
N LEU A 267 9.30 -1.42 -14.86
CA LEU A 267 9.54 -1.77 -13.47
C LEU A 267 9.43 -3.28 -13.23
N ARG A 268 8.31 -3.89 -13.65
CA ARG A 268 8.08 -5.33 -13.45
C ARG A 268 9.00 -6.18 -14.33
N SER A 269 9.34 -5.69 -15.52
CA SER A 269 10.33 -6.30 -16.41
C SER A 269 11.72 -6.39 -15.79
N ILE A 270 12.17 -5.31 -15.17
CA ILE A 270 13.44 -5.31 -14.45
C ILE A 270 13.35 -6.18 -13.19
N ALA A 271 12.28 -6.06 -12.41
CA ALA A 271 12.12 -6.79 -11.16
C ALA A 271 12.14 -8.32 -11.34
N SER A 272 11.72 -8.84 -12.50
CA SER A 272 11.64 -10.29 -12.78
C SER A 272 12.97 -11.04 -12.76
N GLN A 273 14.08 -10.33 -12.60
CA GLN A 273 15.43 -10.90 -12.51
C GLN A 273 15.77 -11.46 -11.12
N ALA A 274 14.99 -11.08 -10.12
CA ALA A 274 15.15 -11.55 -8.76
C ALA A 274 13.84 -12.16 -8.25
N PRO A 275 13.91 -13.09 -7.28
CA PRO A 275 12.74 -13.49 -6.51
C PRO A 275 12.19 -12.28 -5.73
N TYR A 276 10.88 -12.05 -5.82
CA TYR A 276 10.17 -11.02 -5.07
C TYR A 276 8.65 -11.32 -4.96
N ASP A 277 8.12 -11.13 -3.77
CA ASP A 277 6.69 -11.02 -3.46
C ASP A 277 6.27 -9.56 -3.31
N ALA A 278 7.17 -8.69 -2.83
CA ALA A 278 6.92 -7.27 -2.66
C ALA A 278 8.08 -6.41 -3.20
N LEU A 279 7.71 -5.26 -3.78
CA LEU A 279 8.66 -4.31 -4.36
C LEU A 279 8.77 -3.04 -3.52
N ILE A 280 10.00 -2.58 -3.34
CA ILE A 280 10.35 -1.34 -2.65
C ILE A 280 11.28 -0.55 -3.57
N ILE A 281 10.88 0.65 -3.98
CA ILE A 281 11.67 1.52 -4.84
C ILE A 281 12.38 2.55 -3.95
N LEU A 282 13.70 2.53 -3.97
CA LEU A 282 14.51 3.54 -3.28
C LEU A 282 14.82 4.64 -4.28
N VAL A 283 14.52 5.90 -3.92
CA VAL A 283 14.82 7.07 -4.73
C VAL A 283 16.00 7.83 -4.13
N ASN A 284 17.05 8.04 -4.91
CA ASN A 284 18.25 8.80 -4.52
C ASN A 284 17.96 10.32 -4.39
N SER A 285 17.26 10.72 -3.35
CA SER A 285 16.89 12.11 -3.06
C SER A 285 16.91 12.41 -1.55
N THR A 286 17.17 13.66 -1.21
CA THR A 286 17.12 14.21 0.16
C THR A 286 15.75 14.80 0.52
N ARG A 287 14.87 15.00 -0.47
CA ARG A 287 13.54 15.57 -0.26
C ARG A 287 12.62 14.56 0.42
N TYR A 288 11.75 15.03 1.32
CA TYR A 288 10.75 14.17 1.96
C TYR A 288 9.66 13.77 0.97
N GLY A 289 9.46 12.47 0.77
CA GLY A 289 8.37 11.92 -0.04
C GLY A 289 8.28 10.39 0.04
N GLY A 290 7.12 9.89 -0.30
CA GLY A 290 6.75 8.48 -0.20
C GLY A 290 5.53 8.17 -1.06
N GLY A 291 5.27 6.87 -1.24
CA GLY A 291 3.99 6.35 -1.70
C GLY A 291 3.95 4.82 -1.59
N GLY A 292 2.76 4.25 -1.41
CA GLY A 292 2.60 2.81 -1.24
C GLY A 292 1.22 2.36 -1.70
N ILE A 293 1.18 1.39 -2.61
CA ILE A 293 -0.06 0.85 -3.17
C ILE A 293 -0.08 -0.67 -2.98
N TYR A 294 -1.17 -1.19 -2.39
CA TYR A 294 -1.29 -2.60 -2.00
C TYR A 294 -1.03 -3.56 -3.17
N ASN A 295 -0.08 -4.48 -2.97
CA ASN A 295 0.42 -5.45 -3.95
C ASN A 295 0.91 -4.83 -5.28
N ASP A 296 1.18 -3.53 -5.30
CA ASP A 296 1.94 -2.89 -6.37
C ASP A 296 3.41 -2.67 -5.93
N TYR A 297 3.70 -1.56 -5.26
CA TYR A 297 5.03 -1.26 -4.71
C TYR A 297 4.95 -0.20 -3.61
N ALA A 298 5.98 -0.14 -2.77
CA ALA A 298 6.32 1.02 -1.96
C ALA A 298 7.42 1.83 -2.67
N ILE A 299 7.42 3.14 -2.52
CA ILE A 299 8.45 4.04 -3.03
C ILE A 299 8.80 5.09 -1.97
N THR A 300 10.10 5.34 -1.77
CA THR A 300 10.55 6.25 -0.71
C THR A 300 11.90 6.89 -1.06
N THR A 301 12.10 8.14 -0.62
CA THR A 301 13.42 8.78 -0.73
C THR A 301 14.34 8.26 0.36
N VAL A 302 15.65 8.29 0.14
CA VAL A 302 16.60 7.65 1.09
C VAL A 302 17.33 8.60 2.04
N ASP A 303 17.52 9.87 1.67
CA ASP A 303 18.43 10.79 2.39
C ASP A 303 17.71 11.92 3.15
N HIS A 304 16.45 11.69 3.52
CA HIS A 304 15.72 12.54 4.46
C HIS A 304 15.73 11.93 5.87
N ALA A 305 15.70 12.76 6.92
CA ALA A 305 15.69 12.28 8.32
C ALA A 305 14.52 11.33 8.64
N MET A 306 13.40 11.48 7.90
CA MET A 306 12.21 10.63 8.03
C MET A 306 12.16 9.45 7.07
N SER A 307 13.09 9.33 6.12
CA SER A 307 13.07 8.32 5.04
C SER A 307 12.83 6.90 5.53
N LYS A 308 13.51 6.49 6.59
CA LYS A 308 13.33 5.16 7.19
C LYS A 308 11.91 4.91 7.71
N ARG A 309 11.29 5.93 8.32
CA ARG A 309 9.92 5.86 8.83
C ARG A 309 8.91 5.86 7.69
N VAL A 310 9.13 6.71 6.69
CA VAL A 310 8.31 6.74 5.46
C VAL A 310 8.35 5.38 4.79
N PHE A 311 9.55 4.83 4.55
CA PHE A 311 9.70 3.48 4.00
C PHE A 311 8.80 2.45 4.69
N VAL A 312 8.88 2.32 6.02
CA VAL A 312 8.09 1.32 6.75
C VAL A 312 6.59 1.61 6.69
N HIS A 313 6.19 2.89 6.71
CA HIS A 313 4.80 3.31 6.53
C HIS A 313 4.26 2.92 5.14
N GLU A 314 4.97 3.31 4.07
CA GLU A 314 4.59 2.99 2.68
C GLU A 314 4.57 1.48 2.44
N PHE A 315 5.50 0.75 3.05
CA PHE A 315 5.55 -0.69 2.98
C PHE A 315 4.38 -1.35 3.70
N GLY A 316 3.84 -0.72 4.76
CA GLY A 316 2.58 -1.12 5.39
C GLY A 316 1.41 -1.13 4.40
N HIS A 317 1.29 -0.09 3.57
CA HIS A 317 0.31 -0.04 2.49
C HIS A 317 0.58 -1.12 1.45
N SER A 318 1.79 -1.12 0.88
CA SER A 318 2.08 -1.94 -0.30
C SER A 318 2.13 -3.43 -0.02
N PHE A 319 2.52 -3.84 1.20
CA PHE A 319 2.67 -5.24 1.56
C PHE A 319 1.45 -5.80 2.27
N ALA A 320 0.96 -5.13 3.32
CA ALA A 320 -0.10 -5.67 4.17
C ALA A 320 -1.49 -5.09 3.88
N GLY A 321 -1.60 -4.15 2.95
CA GLY A 321 -2.87 -3.51 2.59
C GLY A 321 -3.45 -2.69 3.73
N LEU A 322 -2.59 -2.09 4.55
CA LEU A 322 -3.00 -1.23 5.65
C LEU A 322 -3.56 0.08 5.10
N GLY A 323 -4.64 0.58 5.68
CA GLY A 323 -5.16 1.91 5.42
C GLY A 323 -4.45 2.96 6.27
N ASP A 324 -4.48 4.20 5.83
CA ASP A 324 -4.02 5.31 6.66
C ASP A 324 -4.94 5.51 7.86
N GLU A 325 -4.34 5.65 9.03
CA GLU A 325 -5.05 5.84 10.29
C GLU A 325 -5.11 7.34 10.67
N TYR A 326 -4.45 8.23 9.94
CA TYR A 326 -4.57 9.68 10.12
C TYR A 326 -5.82 10.26 9.43
N TYR A 327 -6.32 11.39 9.93
CA TYR A 327 -7.56 12.03 9.46
C TYR A 327 -7.44 13.53 9.15
N THR A 328 -6.23 14.11 9.20
CA THR A 328 -6.00 15.56 9.08
C THR A 328 -5.02 15.95 7.97
N SER A 329 -4.72 15.05 7.04
CA SER A 329 -3.81 15.32 5.92
C SER A 329 -4.51 16.04 4.77
N GLU A 330 -3.71 16.70 3.94
CA GLU A 330 -4.15 17.04 2.59
C GLU A 330 -4.26 15.74 1.77
N VAL A 331 -5.39 15.54 1.09
CA VAL A 331 -5.63 14.40 0.19
C VAL A 331 -6.10 14.92 -1.16
N ALA A 332 -5.75 14.23 -2.24
CA ALA A 332 -6.24 14.52 -3.58
C ALA A 332 -7.54 13.77 -3.92
N TYR A 333 -8.00 12.91 -3.00
CA TYR A 333 -9.11 12.00 -3.19
C TYR A 333 -10.41 12.61 -2.64
N ASN A 334 -11.48 12.54 -3.43
CA ASN A 334 -12.83 12.80 -2.94
C ASN A 334 -13.51 11.46 -2.62
N ASP A 335 -14.09 11.34 -1.41
CA ASP A 335 -14.84 10.14 -0.97
C ASP A 335 -14.07 8.80 -1.11
N PHE A 336 -12.77 8.78 -0.75
CA PHE A 336 -11.93 7.57 -0.85
C PHE A 336 -12.55 6.37 -0.11
N TYR A 337 -13.19 6.62 1.04
CA TYR A 337 -14.03 5.67 1.76
C TYR A 337 -15.49 6.15 1.71
N PRO A 338 -16.36 5.53 0.89
CA PRO A 338 -17.75 5.90 0.82
C PRO A 338 -18.47 5.71 2.16
N LYS A 339 -19.28 6.68 2.56
CA LYS A 339 -20.08 6.59 3.80
C LYS A 339 -21.02 5.37 3.76
N GLY A 340 -21.06 4.63 4.86
CA GLY A 340 -21.93 3.47 5.01
C GLY A 340 -21.41 2.18 4.35
N ILE A 341 -20.17 2.20 3.85
CA ILE A 341 -19.47 1.02 3.31
C ILE A 341 -18.30 0.69 4.23
N GLU A 342 -18.16 -0.58 4.59
CA GLU A 342 -17.02 -1.06 5.38
C GLU A 342 -15.75 -1.05 4.50
N PRO A 343 -14.66 -0.38 4.92
CA PRO A 343 -13.37 -0.43 4.22
C PRO A 343 -12.87 -1.88 4.05
N LEU A 344 -11.93 -2.13 3.15
CA LEU A 344 -11.34 -3.47 2.99
C LEU A 344 -10.13 -3.67 3.90
N GLU A 345 -9.42 -2.58 4.17
CA GLU A 345 -8.18 -2.54 4.91
C GLU A 345 -8.38 -3.05 6.33
N PRO A 346 -7.43 -3.84 6.87
CA PRO A 346 -7.65 -4.58 8.11
C PRO A 346 -7.58 -3.69 9.37
N ASN A 347 -6.99 -2.50 9.28
CA ASN A 347 -6.70 -1.60 10.40
C ASN A 347 -7.60 -0.35 10.44
N ILE A 348 -8.66 -0.30 9.65
CA ILE A 348 -9.70 0.75 9.75
C ILE A 348 -11.09 0.14 9.60
N THR A 349 -12.09 0.75 10.22
CA THR A 349 -13.49 0.30 10.14
C THR A 349 -14.47 1.45 10.08
N ALA A 350 -15.60 1.26 9.40
CA ALA A 350 -16.73 2.18 9.47
C ALA A 350 -17.66 1.85 10.68
N LEU A 351 -17.32 0.79 11.42
CA LEU A 351 -18.01 0.33 12.63
C LEU A 351 -19.51 0.08 12.39
N LEU A 352 -19.84 -0.46 11.21
CA LEU A 352 -21.23 -0.74 10.81
C LEU A 352 -21.82 -1.93 11.60
N ASP A 353 -20.95 -2.84 12.06
CA ASP A 353 -21.30 -3.99 12.89
C ASP A 353 -20.29 -4.12 14.07
N PRO A 354 -20.56 -3.46 15.21
CA PRO A 354 -19.66 -3.49 16.36
C PRO A 354 -19.44 -4.89 16.96
N ASP A 355 -20.41 -5.79 16.82
CA ASP A 355 -20.34 -7.16 17.36
C ASP A 355 -19.36 -8.03 16.54
N HIS A 356 -19.12 -7.67 15.28
CA HIS A 356 -18.20 -8.34 14.36
C HIS A 356 -17.11 -7.41 13.82
N ILE A 357 -16.60 -6.51 14.66
CA ILE A 357 -15.46 -5.65 14.29
C ILE A 357 -14.26 -6.48 13.81
N LYS A 358 -13.55 -5.98 12.80
CA LYS A 358 -12.45 -6.68 12.11
C LYS A 358 -11.36 -7.28 13.01
N TRP A 359 -11.09 -6.63 14.15
CA TRP A 359 -10.06 -7.05 15.11
C TRP A 359 -10.65 -7.49 16.45
N ALA A 360 -11.84 -8.10 16.44
CA ALA A 360 -12.54 -8.56 17.64
C ALA A 360 -11.63 -9.39 18.58
N GLU A 361 -10.82 -10.29 18.04
CA GLU A 361 -9.90 -11.15 18.80
C GLU A 361 -8.78 -10.39 19.53
N LEU A 362 -8.50 -9.15 19.13
CA LEU A 362 -7.43 -8.31 19.68
C LEU A 362 -7.94 -7.24 20.64
N LEU A 363 -9.26 -7.09 20.80
CA LEU A 363 -9.87 -6.06 21.65
C LEU A 363 -9.37 -6.17 23.09
N THR A 364 -9.08 -5.02 23.69
CA THR A 364 -8.72 -4.96 25.11
C THR A 364 -9.99 -5.10 25.96
N PRO A 365 -10.07 -6.07 26.89
CA PRO A 365 -11.25 -6.25 27.72
C PRO A 365 -11.64 -4.99 28.49
N GLY A 366 -12.92 -4.64 28.47
CA GLY A 366 -13.46 -3.48 29.19
C GLY A 366 -13.34 -2.14 28.46
N VAL A 367 -12.80 -2.11 27.23
CA VAL A 367 -12.78 -0.91 26.38
C VAL A 367 -14.09 -0.80 25.60
N SER A 368 -14.72 0.39 25.60
CA SER A 368 -15.97 0.63 24.87
C SER A 368 -15.75 0.72 23.35
N LEU A 369 -16.78 0.38 22.59
CA LEU A 369 -16.85 0.59 21.13
C LEU A 369 -18.07 1.49 20.81
N PRO A 370 -17.88 2.69 20.21
CA PRO A 370 -16.59 3.33 19.97
C PRO A 370 -15.84 3.71 21.26
N THR A 371 -14.53 3.88 21.16
CA THR A 371 -13.64 4.19 22.29
C THR A 371 -13.49 5.69 22.45
N GLU A 372 -14.01 6.26 23.54
CA GLU A 372 -13.82 7.67 23.88
C GLU A 372 -12.40 7.88 24.44
N TYR A 373 -11.62 8.73 23.77
CA TYR A 373 -10.22 9.00 24.14
C TYR A 373 -9.93 10.50 24.35
N GLY A 374 -10.98 11.30 24.50
CA GLY A 374 -10.87 12.74 24.67
C GLY A 374 -10.54 13.47 23.38
N ARG A 375 -10.93 12.91 22.24
CA ARG A 375 -10.60 13.40 20.90
C ARG A 375 -10.96 14.88 20.70
N ARG A 376 -12.21 15.25 21.00
CA ARG A 376 -12.69 16.63 20.79
C ARG A 376 -11.81 17.67 21.49
N ALA A 377 -11.32 17.35 22.68
CA ALA A 377 -10.39 18.20 23.41
C ALA A 377 -9.01 18.27 22.73
N LEU A 378 -8.48 17.14 22.25
CA LEU A 378 -7.21 17.09 21.51
C LEU A 378 -7.30 17.87 20.19
N ASP A 379 -8.38 17.70 19.43
CA ASP A 379 -8.61 18.41 18.16
C ASP A 379 -8.72 19.93 18.38
N SER A 380 -9.44 20.35 19.44
CA SER A 380 -9.51 21.76 19.83
C SER A 380 -8.14 22.35 20.17
N LEU A 381 -7.32 21.60 20.92
CA LEU A 381 -5.94 22.01 21.25
C LEU A 381 -5.06 22.08 20.00
N MET A 382 -5.22 21.14 19.04
CA MET A 382 -4.48 21.15 17.78
C MET A 382 -4.85 22.38 16.94
N SER A 383 -6.15 22.71 16.84
CA SER A 383 -6.58 23.93 16.13
C SER A 383 -6.01 25.19 16.79
N CYS A 384 -6.10 25.28 18.12
CA CYS A 384 -5.52 26.39 18.88
C CYS A 384 -4.01 26.54 18.63
N ARG A 385 -3.27 25.42 18.55
CA ARG A 385 -1.83 25.42 18.25
C ARG A 385 -1.55 25.93 16.83
N ARG A 386 -2.30 25.42 15.85
CA ARG A 386 -2.17 25.80 14.43
C ARG A 386 -2.47 27.29 14.23
N GLU A 387 -3.59 27.77 14.77
CA GLU A 387 -3.98 29.19 14.72
C GLU A 387 -2.93 30.09 15.37
N ASN A 388 -2.37 29.66 16.51
CA ASN A 388 -1.28 30.38 17.16
C ASN A 388 -0.01 30.45 16.29
N GLY A 389 0.33 29.36 15.60
CA GLY A 389 1.46 29.31 14.66
C GLY A 389 1.26 30.25 13.47
N VAL A 390 0.08 30.22 12.84
CA VAL A 390 -0.27 31.12 11.72
C VAL A 390 -0.22 32.58 12.17
N ALA A 391 -0.78 32.90 13.33
CA ALA A 391 -0.76 34.25 13.88
C ALA A 391 0.67 34.72 14.20
N MET A 392 1.52 33.83 14.71
CA MET A 392 2.93 34.11 14.97
C MET A 392 3.67 34.43 13.67
N GLU A 393 3.54 33.59 12.64
CA GLU A 393 4.24 33.81 11.36
C GLU A 393 3.79 35.12 10.71
N LYS A 394 2.49 35.41 10.71
CA LYS A 394 1.96 36.70 10.22
C LYS A 394 2.52 37.90 10.97
N ALA A 395 2.64 37.80 12.30
CA ALA A 395 3.24 38.86 13.12
C ALA A 395 4.73 39.05 12.82
N LEU A 396 5.48 37.96 12.65
CA LEU A 396 6.90 37.98 12.30
C LEU A 396 7.12 38.55 10.89
N GLN A 397 6.32 38.14 9.92
CA GLN A 397 6.39 38.66 8.55
C GLN A 397 6.11 40.17 8.52
N SER A 398 5.10 40.64 9.25
CA SER A 398 4.78 42.07 9.35
C SER A 398 5.87 42.87 10.07
N ALA A 399 6.55 42.29 11.05
CA ALA A 399 7.66 42.94 11.75
C ALA A 399 8.91 43.00 10.87
N ARG A 400 9.24 41.91 10.16
CA ARG A 400 10.33 41.85 9.19
C ARG A 400 10.15 42.88 8.07
N SER A 401 8.94 43.04 7.54
CA SER A 401 8.67 44.03 6.49
C SER A 401 8.80 45.48 6.96
N LYS A 402 8.77 45.72 8.28
CA LYS A 402 9.00 47.04 8.90
C LYS A 402 10.44 47.27 9.37
N GLY A 403 11.36 46.34 9.06
CA GLY A 403 12.76 46.45 9.45
C GLY A 403 13.04 46.15 10.92
N ALA A 404 12.19 45.35 11.59
CA ALA A 404 12.40 44.97 12.98
C ALA A 404 13.74 44.23 13.20
N SER A 405 14.45 44.61 14.25
CA SER A 405 15.66 43.94 14.71
C SER A 405 15.38 42.53 15.25
N GLU A 406 16.42 41.68 15.33
CA GLU A 406 16.29 40.33 15.92
C GLU A 406 15.71 40.36 17.35
N LYS A 407 16.10 41.35 18.15
CA LYS A 407 15.61 41.51 19.53
C LYS A 407 14.11 41.83 19.56
N GLU A 408 13.61 42.57 18.59
CA GLU A 408 12.18 42.86 18.45
C GLU A 408 11.41 41.63 17.96
N LEU A 409 11.96 40.86 17.02
CA LEU A 409 11.38 39.58 16.57
C LEU A 409 11.27 38.58 17.73
N GLU A 410 12.30 38.45 18.57
CA GLU A 410 12.24 37.59 19.76
C GLU A 410 11.20 38.06 20.78
N ARG A 411 11.06 39.38 20.98
CA ARG A 411 10.00 39.93 21.83
C ARG A 411 8.60 39.59 21.28
N ILE A 412 8.44 39.60 19.95
CA ILE A 412 7.18 39.24 19.28
C ILE A 412 6.90 37.73 19.42
N LYS A 413 7.90 36.85 19.27
CA LYS A 413 7.73 35.39 19.43
C LYS A 413 7.32 34.98 20.84
N LYS A 414 7.88 35.63 21.86
CA LYS A 414 7.74 35.25 23.28
C LYS A 414 6.29 34.91 23.71
N PRO A 415 5.27 35.78 23.51
CA PRO A 415 3.90 35.46 23.89
C PRO A 415 3.32 34.23 23.15
N TYR A 416 3.66 34.04 21.88
CA TYR A 416 3.21 32.86 21.11
C TYR A 416 3.86 31.58 21.63
N LEU A 417 5.15 31.61 21.97
CA LEU A 417 5.86 30.47 22.55
C LEU A 417 5.31 30.11 23.94
N GLU A 418 5.01 31.10 24.78
CA GLU A 418 4.35 30.87 26.08
C GLU A 418 2.95 30.27 25.91
N LYS A 419 2.20 30.69 24.89
CA LYS A 419 0.92 30.07 24.55
C LYS A 419 1.10 28.62 24.06
N VAL A 420 2.12 28.32 23.25
CA VAL A 420 2.46 26.94 22.86
C VAL A 420 2.75 26.08 24.09
N LYS A 421 3.56 26.55 25.04
CA LYS A 421 3.85 25.82 26.29
C LYS A 421 2.57 25.47 27.07
N LYS A 422 1.62 26.40 27.17
CA LYS A 422 0.32 26.15 27.82
C LYS A 422 -0.51 25.12 27.07
N ILE A 423 -0.53 25.19 25.75
CA ILE A 423 -1.22 24.21 24.90
C ILE A 423 -0.58 22.82 25.06
N ASP A 424 0.75 22.73 25.05
CA ASP A 424 1.49 21.47 25.23
C ASP A 424 1.27 20.85 26.63
N ALA A 425 1.17 21.69 27.67
CA ALA A 425 0.79 21.25 29.01
C ALA A 425 -0.64 20.69 29.05
N ALA A 426 -1.59 21.34 28.35
CA ALA A 426 -2.97 20.85 28.23
C ALA A 426 -3.06 19.53 27.45
N PHE A 427 -2.28 19.39 26.36
CA PHE A 427 -2.13 18.12 25.64
C PHE A 427 -1.64 17.01 26.57
N THR A 428 -0.60 17.29 27.34
CA THR A 428 -0.01 16.33 28.28
C THR A 428 -1.04 15.91 29.34
N ALA A 429 -1.77 16.87 29.91
CA ALA A 429 -2.84 16.58 30.88
C ALA A 429 -3.96 15.74 30.27
N GLN A 430 -4.36 16.01 29.03
CA GLN A 430 -5.40 15.25 28.34
C GLN A 430 -4.95 13.83 27.99
N ARG A 431 -3.71 13.65 27.55
CA ARG A 431 -3.11 12.33 27.33
C ARG A 431 -3.00 11.54 28.63
N LYS A 432 -2.60 12.18 29.72
CA LYS A 432 -2.52 11.55 31.05
C LYS A 432 -3.86 11.02 31.54
N LYS A 433 -4.96 11.75 31.33
CA LYS A 433 -6.31 11.26 31.66
C LYS A 433 -6.68 9.96 30.95
N ASN A 434 -6.15 9.76 29.74
CA ASN A 434 -6.42 8.61 28.89
C ASN A 434 -5.22 7.66 28.81
N GLU A 435 -4.31 7.69 29.79
CA GLU A 435 -3.06 6.89 29.74
C GLU A 435 -3.33 5.38 29.70
N HIS A 436 -4.42 4.93 30.32
CA HIS A 436 -4.88 3.55 30.29
C HIS A 436 -5.26 3.07 28.87
N LEU A 437 -5.51 3.98 27.92
CA LEU A 437 -5.82 3.67 26.53
C LEU A 437 -4.59 3.67 25.62
N ALA A 438 -3.40 4.05 26.12
CA ALA A 438 -2.21 4.25 25.28
C ALA A 438 -1.77 3.00 24.50
N ASP A 439 -1.98 1.82 25.07
CA ASP A 439 -1.69 0.52 24.45
C ASP A 439 -2.94 -0.36 24.32
N ALA A 440 -4.13 0.22 24.53
CA ALA A 440 -5.39 -0.49 24.41
C ALA A 440 -5.82 -0.59 22.94
N VAL A 441 -6.37 -1.75 22.58
CA VAL A 441 -7.01 -2.00 21.28
C VAL A 441 -8.51 -1.77 21.44
N GLY A 442 -9.05 -0.84 20.65
CA GLY A 442 -10.45 -0.42 20.66
C GLY A 442 -10.89 0.04 19.27
N ALA A 443 -11.81 1.00 19.21
CA ALA A 443 -12.22 1.68 17.98
C ALA A 443 -12.18 3.19 18.21
N PHE A 444 -11.07 3.82 17.88
CA PHE A 444 -10.81 5.24 18.09
C PHE A 444 -11.21 6.02 16.84
N GLU A 445 -12.16 6.94 16.96
CA GLU A 445 -12.69 7.68 15.81
C GLU A 445 -11.62 8.59 15.17
N GLY A 446 -11.67 8.72 13.85
CA GLY A 446 -10.71 9.44 13.02
C GLY A 446 -9.75 8.46 12.35
N ALA A 447 -9.95 8.18 11.08
CA ALA A 447 -9.09 7.30 10.29
C ALA A 447 -9.39 7.50 8.80
N GLY A 448 -8.53 6.99 7.92
CA GLY A 448 -8.77 6.96 6.48
C GLY A 448 -9.11 8.33 5.92
N TYR A 449 -8.39 9.37 6.35
CA TYR A 449 -8.62 10.76 5.94
C TYR A 449 -9.98 11.36 6.36
N SER A 450 -10.83 10.60 7.06
CA SER A 450 -12.10 11.08 7.59
C SER A 450 -11.99 11.36 9.08
N ALA A 451 -12.38 12.58 9.47
CA ALA A 451 -12.53 12.90 10.86
C ALA A 451 -13.62 12.02 11.49
N GLU A 452 -14.81 11.89 10.89
CA GLU A 452 -15.94 11.22 11.54
C GLU A 452 -16.34 9.94 10.80
N GLY A 453 -16.91 8.98 11.54
CA GLY A 453 -17.49 7.76 10.94
C GLY A 453 -16.49 6.68 10.51
N LEU A 454 -15.19 6.92 10.60
CA LEU A 454 -14.14 5.90 10.47
C LEU A 454 -13.34 5.79 11.76
N TYR A 455 -12.90 4.58 12.08
CA TYR A 455 -12.23 4.24 13.32
C TYR A 455 -10.96 3.43 13.07
N ARG A 456 -9.95 3.68 13.90
CA ARG A 456 -8.69 2.95 13.93
C ARG A 456 -8.54 2.14 15.23
N PRO A 457 -7.68 1.12 15.27
CA PRO A 457 -7.60 0.18 16.38
C PRO A 457 -6.87 0.70 17.62
N MET A 458 -5.94 1.64 17.47
CA MET A 458 -5.14 2.17 18.58
C MET A 458 -4.87 3.67 18.41
N ILE A 459 -4.51 4.35 19.50
CA ILE A 459 -4.19 5.80 19.47
C ILE A 459 -2.90 6.07 18.68
N ASP A 460 -1.90 5.19 18.79
CA ASP A 460 -0.57 5.36 18.20
C ASP A 460 -0.27 4.20 17.22
N CYS A 461 0.12 4.56 16.00
CA CYS A 461 0.53 3.63 14.94
C CYS A 461 1.49 4.32 13.96
N LEU A 462 2.37 3.55 13.30
CA LEU A 462 3.14 4.03 12.15
C LEU A 462 2.23 4.48 10.99
N MET A 463 1.00 3.98 10.90
CA MET A 463 -0.01 4.42 9.92
C MET A 463 -0.71 5.75 10.28
N ILE A 464 -0.31 6.44 11.36
CA ILE A 464 -0.79 7.80 11.71
C ILE A 464 0.31 8.83 11.62
N SER A 465 1.28 8.70 12.51
CA SER A 465 2.35 9.63 12.87
C SER A 465 2.75 9.30 14.32
N ASN A 466 3.75 8.45 14.49
CA ASN A 466 4.18 8.02 15.80
C ASN A 466 5.65 8.37 16.05
N ASN A 467 5.97 8.73 17.30
CA ASN A 467 7.33 8.94 17.80
C ASN A 467 7.96 7.66 18.36
N ARG A 468 7.20 6.55 18.47
CA ARG A 468 7.63 5.29 19.07
C ARG A 468 8.07 4.22 18.06
N ASP A 469 8.08 4.53 16.76
CA ASP A 469 8.54 3.62 15.70
C ASP A 469 7.93 2.20 15.82
N ARG A 470 6.60 2.13 15.92
CA ARG A 470 5.87 0.85 16.03
C ARG A 470 4.52 0.89 15.30
N PHE A 471 4.14 -0.24 14.72
CA PHE A 471 2.78 -0.49 14.28
C PHE A 471 1.84 -0.68 15.49
N CYS A 472 0.54 -0.49 15.29
CA CYS A 472 -0.45 -0.93 16.26
C CYS A 472 -0.60 -2.46 16.19
N ARG A 473 -1.13 -3.09 17.25
CA ARG A 473 -1.25 -4.56 17.33
C ARG A 473 -2.04 -5.19 16.18
N VAL A 474 -3.02 -4.47 15.63
CA VAL A 474 -3.82 -4.93 14.49
C VAL A 474 -3.01 -4.87 13.19
N CYS A 475 -2.23 -3.82 12.98
CA CYS A 475 -1.29 -3.73 11.87
C CYS A 475 -0.20 -4.80 11.98
N GLU A 476 0.37 -5.01 13.17
CA GLU A 476 1.35 -6.08 13.42
C GLU A 476 0.78 -7.45 13.05
N ALA A 477 -0.44 -7.76 13.51
CA ALA A 477 -1.10 -9.02 13.18
C ALA A 477 -1.38 -9.16 11.67
N ALA A 478 -1.78 -8.09 10.99
CA ALA A 478 -2.00 -8.09 9.54
C ALA A 478 -0.70 -8.34 8.76
N ILE A 479 0.38 -7.67 9.13
CA ILE A 479 1.71 -7.88 8.54
C ILE A 479 2.19 -9.31 8.77
N ALA A 480 2.07 -9.83 10.00
CA ALA A 480 2.48 -11.20 10.32
C ALA A 480 1.71 -12.24 9.49
N ARG A 481 0.40 -12.06 9.31
CA ARG A 481 -0.40 -12.93 8.43
C ARG A 481 0.05 -12.86 6.97
N MET A 482 0.47 -11.69 6.50
CA MET A 482 1.01 -11.54 5.13
C MET A 482 2.37 -12.24 4.97
N ILE A 483 3.28 -12.08 5.93
CA ILE A 483 4.56 -12.82 5.92
C ILE A 483 4.29 -14.33 5.90
N ASP A 484 3.38 -14.82 6.75
CA ASP A 484 3.00 -16.23 6.82
C ASP A 484 2.27 -16.76 5.57
N HIS A 485 1.76 -15.88 4.73
CA HIS A 485 1.15 -16.27 3.45
C HIS A 485 2.22 -16.71 2.45
N TYR A 486 3.32 -15.96 2.36
CA TYR A 486 4.44 -16.25 1.47
C TYR A 486 5.46 -17.24 2.06
N ALA A 487 5.77 -17.15 3.35
CA ALA A 487 6.82 -17.94 3.99
C ALA A 487 6.33 -19.28 4.54
N ARG A 488 6.28 -20.34 3.71
CA ARG A 488 5.83 -21.68 4.12
C ARG A 488 6.49 -22.85 3.44
#